data_AF-A0A5N7SC23-F1
#
_entry.id   AF-A0A5N7SC23-F1
#
_cell.length_a   1.000
_cell.length_b   1.000
_cell.length_c   1.000
_cell.angle_alpha   90.00
_cell.angle_beta   90.00
_cell.angle_gamma   90.00
#
_symmetry.space_group_name_H-M   'P 1'
#
loop_
_entity.id
_entity.type
_entity.pdbx_description
1 polymer ?
#
loop_
_entity_poly.entity_id
_entity_poly.type
_entity_poly.pdbx_seq_one_letter_code
_entity_poly.pdbx_strand_id
1 'polypeptide(L)'
;MSESIGHAQLFDVLGLSAAHRSAERNSVRDQLKYLVNCGYLTKTGHRATAAYRYSGQGMRFQKATAEELRERRLERGRAYRAKNAAQPKAPRVDKMTINRSRVALLADLAPAKPWGKEKDGQRPAETVEQFEARGGQVQRLTASWERAA
;
A
#
# COMPACT_ATOMS: atom_id res chain seq x y z
N MET A 1 6.76 -22.29 -37.68
CA MET A 1 7.81 -22.86 -36.79
C MET A 1 8.25 -21.73 -35.88
N SER A 2 7.97 -21.79 -34.59
CA SER A 2 8.34 -20.72 -33.65
C SER A 2 9.84 -20.79 -33.37
N GLU A 3 10.57 -19.82 -33.91
CA GLU A 3 12.03 -19.69 -33.82
C GLU A 3 12.45 -19.54 -32.34
N SER A 4 13.52 -20.23 -31.94
CA SER A 4 14.07 -20.12 -30.58
C SER A 4 15.26 -19.17 -30.58
N ILE A 5 15.31 -18.23 -29.64
CA ILE A 5 16.35 -17.21 -29.55
C ILE A 5 17.32 -17.50 -28.41
N GLY A 6 18.63 -17.41 -28.68
CA GLY A 6 19.69 -17.55 -27.68
C GLY A 6 20.05 -16.22 -27.01
N HIS A 7 20.83 -16.26 -25.92
CA HIS A 7 21.26 -15.04 -25.22
C HIS A 7 22.03 -14.05 -26.11
N ALA A 8 22.95 -14.53 -26.95
CA ALA A 8 23.74 -13.66 -27.82
C ALA A 8 22.85 -12.86 -28.78
N GLN A 9 22.01 -13.57 -29.55
CA GLN A 9 21.03 -12.97 -30.45
C GLN A 9 20.07 -12.02 -29.72
N LEU A 10 19.59 -12.41 -28.52
CA LEU A 10 18.69 -11.57 -27.74
C LEU A 10 19.37 -10.29 -27.25
N PHE A 11 20.64 -10.35 -26.85
CA PHE A 11 21.40 -9.15 -26.52
C PHE A 11 21.68 -8.29 -27.74
N ASP A 12 21.93 -8.87 -28.91
CA ASP A 12 22.13 -8.10 -30.14
C ASP A 12 20.85 -7.34 -30.52
N VAL A 13 19.70 -8.01 -30.50
CA VAL A 13 18.38 -7.39 -30.78
C VAL A 13 18.05 -6.26 -29.80
N LEU A 14 18.42 -6.42 -28.52
CA LEU A 14 18.23 -5.39 -27.49
C LEU A 14 19.34 -4.32 -27.48
N GLY A 15 20.34 -4.40 -28.35
CA GLY A 15 21.48 -3.49 -28.37
C GLY A 15 22.38 -3.59 -27.12
N LEU A 16 22.38 -4.73 -26.45
CA LEU A 16 23.11 -5.01 -25.21
C LEU A 16 24.42 -5.81 -25.42
N SER A 17 24.90 -5.90 -26.66
CA SER A 17 26.11 -6.67 -27.00
C SER A 17 27.38 -6.12 -26.33
N ALA A 18 27.43 -4.81 -26.08
CA ALA A 18 28.60 -4.11 -25.54
C ALA A 18 28.98 -4.55 -24.11
N ALA A 19 30.29 -4.77 -23.87
CA ALA A 19 30.88 -5.28 -22.64
C ALA A 19 30.43 -4.55 -21.34
N HIS A 20 30.31 -3.23 -21.38
CA HIS A 20 29.96 -2.39 -20.23
C HIS A 20 28.50 -2.54 -19.77
N ARG A 21 27.61 -3.11 -20.60
CA ARG A 21 26.18 -3.28 -20.29
C ARG A 21 25.89 -4.53 -19.48
N SER A 22 26.74 -4.84 -18.51
CA SER A 22 26.67 -6.08 -17.73
C SER A 22 25.46 -6.09 -16.79
N ALA A 23 25.10 -4.92 -16.22
CA ALA A 23 23.94 -4.76 -15.35
C ALA A 23 22.62 -4.99 -16.10
N GLU A 24 22.47 -4.40 -17.29
CA GLU A 24 21.30 -4.56 -18.16
C GLU A 24 21.16 -6.00 -18.63
N ARG A 25 22.27 -6.64 -19.03
CA ARG A 25 22.27 -8.06 -19.40
C ARG A 25 21.85 -8.98 -18.25
N ASN A 26 22.24 -8.66 -17.01
CA ASN A 26 21.78 -9.39 -15.83
C ASN A 26 20.28 -9.17 -15.57
N SER A 27 19.79 -7.93 -15.69
CA SER A 27 18.36 -7.64 -15.59
C SER A 27 17.53 -8.41 -16.63
N VAL A 28 18.02 -8.51 -17.88
CA VAL A 28 17.36 -9.29 -18.93
C VAL A 28 17.35 -10.79 -18.58
N ARG A 29 18.44 -11.34 -18.04
CA ARG A 29 18.48 -12.74 -17.59
C ARG A 29 17.47 -13.01 -16.47
N ASP A 30 17.31 -12.09 -15.54
CA ASP A 30 16.32 -12.19 -14.46
C ASP A 30 14.89 -12.15 -14.99
N GLN A 31 14.62 -11.27 -15.96
CA GLN A 31 13.33 -11.20 -16.66
C GLN A 31 13.05 -12.50 -17.44
N LEU A 32 14.03 -13.04 -18.16
CA LEU A 32 13.88 -14.33 -18.86
C LEU A 32 13.56 -15.46 -17.89
N LYS A 33 14.23 -15.50 -16.72
CA LYS A 33 13.92 -16.47 -15.66
C LYS A 33 12.48 -16.31 -15.16
N TYR A 34 12.02 -15.07 -14.96
CA TYR A 34 10.63 -14.80 -14.57
C TYR A 34 9.62 -15.25 -15.63
N LEU A 35 9.86 -14.93 -16.90
CA LEU A 35 8.97 -15.31 -18.01
C LEU A 35 8.88 -16.82 -18.20
N VAL A 36 9.98 -17.55 -17.98
CA VAL A 36 9.99 -19.02 -17.97
C VAL A 36 9.18 -19.55 -16.78
N ASN A 37 9.39 -19.00 -15.58
CA ASN A 37 8.62 -19.40 -14.41
C ASN A 37 7.11 -19.12 -14.57
N CYS A 38 6.73 -18.02 -15.22
CA CYS A 38 5.34 -17.70 -15.55
C CYS A 38 4.74 -18.56 -16.66
N GLY A 39 5.51 -19.47 -17.27
CA GLY A 39 5.06 -20.35 -18.35
C GLY A 39 4.90 -19.68 -19.71
N TYR A 40 5.36 -18.42 -19.84
CA TYR A 40 5.29 -17.65 -21.08
C TYR A 40 6.39 -18.06 -22.07
N LEU A 41 7.57 -18.42 -21.54
CA LEU A 41 8.67 -18.93 -22.32
C LEU A 41 8.99 -20.37 -21.93
N THR A 42 9.32 -21.18 -22.93
CA THR A 42 9.96 -22.48 -22.74
C THR A 42 11.46 -22.31 -22.93
N LYS A 43 12.23 -22.77 -21.94
CA LYS A 43 13.69 -22.74 -22.00
C LYS A 43 14.23 -24.13 -22.34
N THR A 44 15.14 -24.19 -23.31
CA THR A 44 15.91 -25.38 -23.65
C THR A 44 17.40 -25.11 -23.47
N GLY A 45 18.16 -26.11 -23.00
CA GLY A 45 19.60 -25.97 -22.78
C GLY A 45 19.99 -25.21 -21.51
N HIS A 46 21.31 -25.06 -21.30
CA HIS A 46 21.87 -24.47 -20.08
C HIS A 46 22.90 -23.39 -20.38
N ARG A 47 22.93 -22.35 -19.53
CA ARG A 47 23.91 -21.25 -19.57
C ARG A 47 24.04 -20.62 -20.97
N ALA A 48 25.18 -20.81 -21.64
CA ALA A 48 25.49 -20.20 -22.92
C ALA A 48 24.66 -20.79 -24.08
N THR A 49 24.24 -22.05 -23.97
CA THR A 49 23.39 -22.72 -24.97
C THR A 49 21.90 -22.63 -24.65
N ALA A 50 21.53 -21.78 -23.68
CA ALA A 50 20.13 -21.56 -23.36
C ALA A 50 19.43 -20.86 -24.53
N ALA A 51 18.37 -21.50 -25.03
CA ALA A 51 17.48 -20.96 -26.04
C ALA A 51 16.06 -20.83 -25.46
N TYR A 52 15.38 -19.76 -25.85
CA TYR A 52 14.06 -19.40 -25.35
C TYR A 52 13.07 -19.41 -26.50
N ARG A 53 11.90 -20.00 -26.27
CA ARG A 53 10.82 -20.07 -27.24
C ARG A 53 9.53 -19.60 -26.59
N TYR A 54 8.70 -18.87 -27.33
CA TYR A 54 7.36 -18.57 -26.89
C TYR A 54 6.55 -19.86 -26.74
N SER A 55 5.91 -20.06 -25.58
CA SER A 55 5.16 -21.28 -25.27
C SER A 55 3.79 -21.35 -25.96
N GLY A 56 3.30 -20.23 -26.52
CA GLY A 56 1.94 -20.11 -27.04
C GLY A 56 0.89 -19.86 -25.96
N GLN A 57 1.30 -19.78 -24.69
CA GLN A 57 0.41 -19.57 -23.55
C GLN A 57 0.59 -18.15 -22.98
N GLY A 58 -0.49 -17.60 -22.41
CA GLY A 58 -0.43 -16.33 -21.67
C GLY A 58 0.39 -16.44 -20.39
N MET A 59 0.85 -15.29 -19.88
CA MET A 59 1.60 -15.24 -18.60
C MET A 59 0.72 -15.67 -17.43
N ARG A 60 1.14 -16.69 -16.70
CA ARG A 60 0.49 -17.08 -15.45
C ARG A 60 0.95 -16.15 -14.33
N PHE A 61 -0.01 -15.67 -13.53
CA PHE A 61 0.31 -14.89 -12.34
C PHE A 61 0.99 -15.77 -11.29
N GLN A 62 2.29 -15.59 -11.10
CA GLN A 62 3.04 -16.27 -10.06
C GLN A 62 2.77 -15.57 -8.73
N LYS A 63 1.85 -16.14 -7.92
CA LYS A 63 1.69 -15.75 -6.52
C LYS A 63 2.93 -16.24 -5.78
N ALA A 64 3.69 -15.32 -5.20
CA ALA A 64 4.80 -15.68 -4.31
C ALA A 64 4.29 -16.64 -3.23
N THR A 65 5.05 -17.70 -2.97
CA THR A 65 4.66 -18.68 -1.96
C THR A 65 4.72 -18.05 -0.58
N ALA A 66 4.05 -18.66 0.41
CA ALA A 66 4.08 -18.17 1.79
C ALA A 66 5.52 -18.11 2.35
N GLU A 67 6.39 -19.03 1.92
CA GLU A 67 7.80 -19.07 2.30
C GLU A 67 8.60 -17.93 1.67
N GLU A 68 8.44 -17.68 0.37
CA GLU A 68 9.10 -16.55 -0.32
C GLU A 68 8.71 -15.20 0.28
N LEU A 69 7.43 -15.04 0.66
CA LEU A 69 6.96 -13.84 1.35
C LEU A 69 7.57 -13.71 2.75
N ARG A 70 7.73 -14.82 3.48
CA ARG A 70 8.37 -14.84 4.80
C ARG A 70 9.85 -14.49 4.69
N GLU A 71 10.56 -15.06 3.72
CA GLU A 71 11.97 -14.77 3.48
C GLU A 71 12.18 -13.30 3.11
N ARG A 72 11.36 -12.74 2.21
CA ARG A 72 11.38 -11.30 1.90
C ARG A 72 11.15 -10.42 3.12
N ARG A 73 10.25 -10.81 4.04
CA ARG A 73 10.04 -10.07 5.30
C ARG A 73 11.30 -10.12 6.17
N LEU A 74 11.95 -11.27 6.27
CA LEU A 74 13.19 -11.43 7.04
C LEU A 74 14.33 -10.61 6.44
N GLU A 75 14.52 -10.66 5.13
CA GLU A 75 15.53 -9.88 4.40
C GLU A 75 15.29 -8.38 4.58
N ARG A 76 14.04 -7.92 4.41
CA ARG A 76 13.67 -6.53 4.65
C ARG A 76 13.92 -6.10 6.10
N GLY A 77 13.66 -6.98 7.07
CA GLY A 77 13.98 -6.76 8.47
C GLY A 77 15.49 -6.71 8.76
N ARG A 78 16.30 -7.53 8.07
CA ARG A 78 17.76 -7.46 8.13
C ARG A 78 18.27 -6.15 7.54
N ALA A 79 17.81 -5.76 6.36
CA ALA A 79 18.19 -4.50 5.72
C ALA A 79 17.76 -3.28 6.54
N TYR A 80 16.55 -3.29 7.12
CA TYR A 80 16.08 -2.24 8.02
C TYR A 80 16.98 -2.13 9.26
N ARG A 81 17.33 -3.26 9.89
CA ARG A 81 18.26 -3.27 11.02
C ARG A 81 19.65 -2.80 10.61
N ALA A 82 20.20 -3.25 9.49
CA ALA A 82 21.50 -2.79 9.00
C ALA A 82 21.53 -1.26 8.79
N LYS A 83 20.45 -0.69 8.23
CA LYS A 83 20.31 0.76 8.03
C LYS A 83 20.10 1.56 9.32
N ASN A 84 19.35 1.02 10.29
CA ASN A 84 18.91 1.75 11.47
C ASN A 84 19.63 1.36 12.77
N ALA A 85 20.48 0.33 12.78
CA ALA A 85 21.23 -0.10 13.96
C ALA A 85 22.28 0.93 14.40
N ALA A 86 22.77 1.75 13.46
CA ALA A 86 23.72 2.83 13.75
C ALA A 86 23.05 4.12 14.27
N GLN A 87 21.72 4.21 14.23
CA GLN A 87 21.01 5.40 14.75
C GLN A 87 20.81 5.21 16.26
N PRO A 88 21.33 6.10 17.12
CA PRO A 88 20.99 6.08 18.53
C PRO A 88 19.47 6.23 18.63
N LYS A 89 18.81 5.20 19.16
CA LYS A 89 17.39 5.27 19.48
C LYS A 89 17.23 6.41 20.50
N ALA A 90 16.83 7.58 20.04
CA ALA A 90 16.41 8.64 20.94
C ALA A 90 15.38 8.01 21.90
N PRO A 91 15.51 8.25 23.22
CA PRO A 91 14.56 7.71 24.18
C PRO A 91 13.16 8.09 23.71
N ARG A 92 12.29 7.09 23.61
CA ARG A 92 10.89 7.33 23.24
C ARG A 92 10.33 8.26 24.32
N VAL A 93 10.18 9.54 23.98
CA VAL A 93 9.49 10.50 24.82
C VAL A 93 8.07 9.97 24.96
N ASP A 94 7.76 9.48 26.16
CA ASP A 94 6.43 9.00 26.47
C ASP A 94 5.47 10.19 26.40
N LYS A 95 4.58 10.15 25.40
CA LYS A 95 3.58 11.20 25.18
C LYS A 95 2.57 11.29 26.34
N MET A 96 2.56 10.30 27.23
CA MET A 96 1.71 10.28 28.43
C MET A 96 2.33 10.96 29.65
N THR A 97 3.59 11.40 29.58
CA THR A 97 4.17 12.21 30.66
C THR A 97 3.68 13.65 30.49
N ILE A 98 2.63 14.00 31.24
CA ILE A 98 2.10 15.35 31.32
C ILE A 98 3.24 16.29 31.73
N ASN A 99 3.63 17.19 30.83
CA ASN A 99 4.67 18.17 31.09
C ASN A 99 4.12 19.18 32.11
N ARG A 100 4.41 18.98 33.40
CA ARG A 100 3.81 19.73 34.53
C ARG A 100 3.99 21.25 34.40
N SER A 101 5.11 21.68 33.81
CA SER A 101 5.37 23.10 33.50
C SER A 101 4.38 23.68 32.49
N ARG A 102 3.93 22.87 31.53
CA ARG A 102 2.96 23.27 30.51
C ARG A 102 1.54 23.29 31.06
N VAL A 103 1.22 22.45 32.04
CA VAL A 103 -0.07 22.47 32.75
C VAL A 103 -0.20 23.71 33.64
N ALA A 104 0.87 24.09 34.34
CA ALA A 104 0.88 25.31 35.15
C ALA A 104 0.61 26.58 34.31
N LEU A 105 1.17 26.66 33.09
CA LEU A 105 0.91 27.76 32.15
C LEU A 105 -0.53 27.78 31.59
N LEU A 106 -1.24 26.67 31.65
CA LEU A 106 -2.63 26.56 31.16
C LEU A 106 -3.67 26.72 32.29
N ALA A 107 -3.24 26.77 33.56
CA ALA A 107 -4.14 26.86 34.72
C ALA A 107 -4.88 28.21 34.80
N ASP A 108 -4.26 29.27 34.29
CA ASP A 108 -4.83 30.63 34.28
C ASP A 108 -5.64 30.92 33.00
N LEU A 109 -5.72 29.98 32.05
CA LEU A 109 -6.52 30.14 30.85
C LEU A 109 -7.96 29.70 31.12
N ALA A 110 -8.91 30.52 30.66
CA ALA A 110 -10.33 30.18 30.69
C ALA A 110 -10.55 28.76 30.12
N PRO A 111 -11.46 27.96 30.72
CA PRO A 111 -11.69 26.58 30.31
C PRO A 111 -11.91 26.53 28.80
N ALA A 112 -11.17 25.65 28.12
CA ALA A 112 -11.24 25.52 26.67
C ALA A 112 -12.71 25.32 26.26
N LYS A 113 -13.19 26.18 25.34
CA LYS A 113 -14.53 26.04 24.76
C LYS A 113 -14.74 24.57 24.35
N PRO A 114 -15.86 23.94 24.75
CA PRO A 114 -16.11 22.54 24.43
C PRO A 114 -15.98 22.35 22.92
N TRP A 115 -15.16 21.39 22.52
CA TRP A 115 -14.96 21.06 21.11
C TRP A 115 -16.26 20.48 20.56
N GLY A 116 -17.07 21.34 19.94
CA GLY A 116 -18.37 21.00 19.38
C GLY A 116 -18.88 22.22 18.63
N LYS A 117 -19.20 22.03 17.35
CA LYS A 117 -19.53 23.11 16.42
C LYS A 117 -20.78 23.88 16.89
N GLU A 118 -20.60 25.03 17.52
CA GLU A 118 -21.56 26.11 17.33
C GLU A 118 -21.37 26.59 15.89
N LYS A 119 -22.12 25.97 14.97
CA LYS A 119 -22.31 26.54 13.64
C LYS A 119 -23.19 27.76 13.85
N ASP A 120 -22.70 28.92 13.44
CA ASP A 120 -23.51 30.14 13.35
C ASP A 120 -24.86 29.80 12.68
N GLY A 121 -25.95 29.96 13.42
CA GLY A 121 -27.31 29.66 12.97
C GLY A 121 -28.00 28.45 13.59
N GLN A 122 -27.36 27.73 14.53
CA GLN A 122 -28.05 26.69 15.28
C GLN A 122 -29.04 27.32 16.27
N ARG A 123 -30.33 27.28 15.94
CA ARG A 123 -31.40 27.65 16.88
C ARG A 123 -31.51 26.57 17.97
N PRO A 124 -31.94 26.94 19.19
CA PRO A 124 -32.27 25.95 20.21
C PRO A 124 -33.30 24.95 19.64
N ALA A 125 -33.18 23.69 20.04
CA ALA A 125 -34.11 22.65 19.60
C ALA A 125 -35.54 23.04 20.02
N GLU A 126 -36.42 23.24 19.03
CA GLU A 126 -37.84 23.52 19.26
C GLU A 126 -38.61 22.18 19.30
N THR A 127 -39.66 22.12 20.13
CA THR A 127 -40.57 20.97 20.12
C THR A 127 -41.46 21.00 18.87
N VAL A 128 -42.06 19.86 18.53
CA VAL A 128 -43.02 19.76 17.40
C VAL A 128 -44.15 20.78 17.56
N GLU A 129 -44.68 20.91 18.78
CA GLU A 129 -45.74 21.88 19.12
C GLU A 129 -45.30 23.33 18.89
N GLN A 130 -44.06 23.66 19.25
CA GLN A 130 -43.49 24.99 19.03
C GLN A 130 -43.27 25.29 17.53
N PHE A 131 -42.90 24.28 16.75
CA PHE A 131 -42.75 24.40 15.30
C PHE A 131 -44.08 24.60 14.59
N GLU A 132 -45.12 23.86 14.97
CA GLU A 132 -46.48 24.00 14.44
C GLU A 132 -47.10 25.35 14.81
N ALA A 133 -46.91 25.83 16.05
CA ALA A 133 -47.38 27.14 16.49
C ALA A 133 -46.77 28.31 15.70
N ARG A 134 -45.59 28.11 15.10
CA ARG A 134 -44.92 29.07 14.20
C ARG A 134 -45.41 29.00 12.75
N GLY A 135 -46.40 28.14 12.46
CA GLY A 135 -46.92 27.89 11.12
C GLY A 135 -46.12 26.87 10.32
N GLY A 136 -45.24 26.09 10.97
CA GLY A 136 -44.56 24.96 10.34
C GLY A 136 -45.53 23.80 10.09
N GLN A 137 -45.29 23.05 9.02
CA GLN A 137 -46.06 21.84 8.71
C GLN A 137 -45.22 20.60 8.99
N VAL A 138 -45.77 19.67 9.77
CA VAL A 138 -45.11 18.40 10.13
C VAL A 138 -45.66 17.28 9.25
N GLN A 139 -44.77 16.53 8.60
CA GLN A 139 -45.11 15.30 7.88
C GLN A 139 -44.57 14.10 8.63
N ARG A 140 -45.46 13.20 9.06
CA ARG A 140 -45.04 11.90 9.63
C ARG A 140 -44.85 10.88 8.51
N LEU A 141 -43.64 10.38 8.38
CA LEU A 141 -43.33 9.25 7.50
C LEU A 141 -43.34 7.98 8.35
N THR A 142 -44.33 7.12 8.14
CA THR A 142 -44.41 5.82 8.82
C THR A 142 -43.24 4.95 8.38
N ALA A 143 -42.44 4.49 9.32
CA ALA A 143 -41.31 3.62 9.00
C ALA A 143 -41.81 2.22 8.58
N SER A 144 -41.03 1.50 7.77
CA SER A 144 -41.45 0.21 7.23
C SER A 144 -41.73 -0.86 8.29
N TRP A 145 -41.12 -0.74 9.48
CA TRP A 145 -41.31 -1.65 10.61
C TRP A 145 -42.54 -1.34 11.48
N GLU A 146 -43.12 -0.14 11.38
CA GLU A 146 -44.36 0.22 12.09
C GLU A 146 -45.62 -0.34 11.39
N ARG A 147 -45.49 -0.83 10.15
CA ARG A 147 -46.60 -1.47 9.40
C ARG A 147 -46.73 -2.97 9.65
N ALA A 148 -45.79 -3.58 10.37
CA ALA A 148 -45.69 -5.03 10.54
C ALA A 148 -46.16 -5.51 11.93
N ALA A 149 -46.76 -4.63 12.74
CA ALA A 149 -47.42 -4.92 14.01
C ALA A 149 -48.93 -4.73 13.86
#